data_AF-A0A1J7J576-F1
#
_entry.id   AF-A0A1J7J576-F1
#
_cell.length_a   1.000
_cell.length_b   1.000
_cell.length_c   1.000
_cell.angle_alpha   90.00
_cell.angle_beta   90.00
_cell.angle_gamma   90.00
#
_symmetry.space_group_name_H-M   'P 1'
#
loop_
_entity.id
_entity.type
_entity.pdbx_description
1 polymer ?
#
loop_
_entity_poly.entity_id
_entity_poly.type
_entity_poly.pdbx_seq_one_letter_code
_entity_poly.pdbx_strand_id
1 'polypeptide(L)'
;MATSIDSISLYSFASFGWLTLQAIPLALWPTFVMSLLTPDFKQGNGPSEAVTPFTNAAVLISTLYHAAFAFNAYGTYTVTSQAGYALGAGGSAVLAALGLWNVMFGGDKGHISKRNGADKRTSGFPFKNAEADKRPTGRKDL
;
A
#
# COMPACT_ATOMS: atom_id res chain seq x y z
N MET A 1 37.87 -21.08 -10.71
CA MET A 1 38.29 -19.72 -10.33
C MET A 1 37.34 -19.25 -9.25
N ALA A 2 37.77 -19.23 -7.98
CA ALA A 2 36.92 -18.76 -6.88
C ALA A 2 36.81 -17.23 -6.98
N THR A 3 35.61 -16.71 -7.23
CA THR A 3 35.35 -15.28 -7.26
C THR A 3 35.38 -14.76 -5.83
N SER A 4 36.48 -14.13 -5.42
CA SER A 4 36.55 -13.40 -4.16
C SER A 4 35.44 -12.32 -4.16
N ILE A 5 34.57 -12.36 -3.16
CA ILE A 5 33.57 -11.30 -2.97
C ILE A 5 34.32 -9.99 -2.74
N ASP A 6 34.06 -8.99 -3.57
CA ASP A 6 34.66 -7.68 -3.40
C ASP A 6 34.20 -7.02 -2.09
N SER A 7 35.10 -6.33 -1.40
CA SER A 7 34.82 -5.69 -0.11
C SER A 7 33.62 -4.73 -0.17
N ILE A 8 33.40 -4.05 -1.29
CA ILE A 8 32.23 -3.17 -1.47
C ILE A 8 30.93 -3.97 -1.50
N SER A 9 30.97 -5.16 -2.10
CA SER A 9 29.81 -6.05 -2.22
C SER A 9 29.50 -6.67 -0.87
N LEU A 10 30.52 -7.13 -0.15
CA LEU A 10 30.36 -7.66 1.20
C LEU A 10 29.78 -6.62 2.18
N TYR A 11 30.30 -5.39 2.14
CA TYR A 11 29.76 -4.28 2.94
C TYR A 11 28.31 -4.00 2.56
N SER A 12 28.00 -3.89 1.26
CA SER A 12 26.65 -3.59 0.77
C SER A 12 25.64 -4.68 1.16
N PHE A 13 26.00 -5.96 1.04
CA PHE A 13 25.14 -7.08 1.45
C PHE A 13 24.98 -7.16 2.96
N ALA A 14 26.03 -6.87 3.75
CA ALA A 14 25.95 -6.82 5.20
C ALA A 14 25.06 -5.67 5.69
N SER A 15 25.22 -4.47 5.12
CA SER A 15 24.35 -3.33 5.41
C SER A 15 22.91 -3.60 5.02
N PHE A 16 22.67 -4.24 3.87
CA PHE A 16 21.33 -4.67 3.48
C PHE A 16 20.74 -5.69 4.47
N GLY A 17 21.53 -6.68 4.90
CA GLY A 17 21.15 -7.63 5.94
C GLY A 17 20.80 -6.96 7.28
N TRP A 18 21.59 -5.97 7.68
CA TRP A 18 21.35 -5.22 8.91
C TRP A 18 20.10 -4.33 8.85
N LEU A 19 19.85 -3.69 7.70
CA LEU A 19 18.65 -2.88 7.49
C LEU A 19 17.39 -3.74 7.39
N THR A 20 17.47 -4.90 6.73
CA THR A 20 16.34 -5.84 6.66
C THR A 20 15.99 -6.39 8.04
N LEU A 21 16.98 -6.72 8.87
CA LEU A 21 16.75 -7.15 10.25
C LEU A 21 16.00 -6.08 11.08
N GLN A 22 16.36 -4.81 10.93
CA GLN A 22 15.68 -3.69 11.59
C GLN A 22 14.28 -3.39 11.01
N ALA A 23 14.05 -3.70 9.74
CA ALA A 23 12.75 -3.48 9.10
C ALA A 23 11.69 -4.51 9.54
N ILE A 24 12.11 -5.70 9.99
CA ILE A 24 11.18 -6.79 10.38
C ILE A 24 10.20 -6.38 11.49
N PRO A 25 10.62 -5.78 12.62
CA PRO A 25 9.69 -5.31 13.64
C PRO A 25 8.69 -4.27 13.14
N LEU A 26 9.10 -3.35 12.26
CA LEU A 26 8.19 -2.37 11.66
C LEU A 26 7.20 -3.01 10.70
N ALA A 27 7.61 -4.03 9.94
CA ALA A 27 6.78 -4.69 8.94
C ALA A 27 5.78 -5.68 9.57
N LEU A 28 6.20 -6.46 10.56
CA LEU A 28 5.37 -7.49 11.19
C LEU A 28 4.57 -6.95 12.39
N TRP A 29 5.09 -5.94 13.07
CA TRP A 29 4.50 -5.37 14.30
C TRP A 29 4.32 -3.85 14.24
N PRO A 30 3.72 -3.29 13.17
CA PRO A 30 3.52 -1.84 13.04
C PRO A 30 2.70 -1.26 14.21
N THR A 31 1.72 -2.03 14.71
CA THR A 31 0.85 -1.64 15.82
C THR A 31 1.60 -1.55 17.15
N PHE A 32 2.53 -2.47 17.39
CA PHE A 32 3.35 -2.47 18.60
C PHE A 32 4.30 -1.27 18.62
N VAL A 33 4.98 -1.00 17.51
CA VAL A 33 5.85 0.18 17.37
C VAL A 33 5.06 1.48 17.54
N MET A 34 3.87 1.57 16.94
CA MET A 34 3.03 2.76 17.11
C MET A 34 2.47 2.94 18.51
N SER A 35 2.17 1.85 19.22
CA SER A 35 1.77 1.90 20.62
C SER A 35 2.87 2.42 21.54
N LEU A 36 4.15 2.22 21.19
CA LEU A 36 5.28 2.77 21.95
C LEU A 36 5.55 4.25 21.65
N LEU A 37 5.27 4.68 20.42
CA LEU A 37 5.55 6.04 19.96
C LEU A 37 4.42 7.03 20.22
N THR A 38 3.18 6.54 20.31
CA THR A 38 1.98 7.39 20.42
C THR A 38 1.17 7.01 21.66
N PRO A 39 1.16 7.84 22.72
CA PRO A 39 0.45 7.54 23.97
C PRO A 39 -1.06 7.35 23.80
N ASP A 40 -1.65 7.88 22.73
CA ASP A 40 -3.07 7.76 22.39
C ASP A 40 -3.34 6.87 21.16
N PHE A 41 -2.47 5.90 20.86
CA PHE A 41 -2.70 4.98 19.75
C PHE A 41 -3.99 4.17 19.95
N LYS A 42 -5.08 4.58 19.28
CA LYS A 42 -6.31 3.81 19.19
C LYS A 42 -6.16 2.81 18.05
N GLN A 43 -6.02 1.53 18.41
CA GLN A 43 -6.14 0.45 17.45
C GLN A 43 -7.54 0.51 16.84
N GLY A 44 -7.64 0.88 15.56
CA GLY A 44 -8.93 0.99 14.88
C GLY A 44 -9.60 -0.38 14.80
N ASN A 45 -10.55 -0.65 15.69
CA ASN A 45 -11.27 -1.93 15.78
C ASN A 45 -12.39 -2.07 14.74
N GLY A 46 -12.19 -1.52 13.54
CA GLY A 46 -13.15 -1.65 12.45
C GLY A 46 -12.60 -1.14 11.12
N PRO A 47 -13.15 -1.63 9.99
CA PRO A 47 -12.66 -1.33 8.63
C PRO A 47 -12.81 0.14 8.20
N SER A 48 -13.25 1.04 9.09
CA SER A 48 -13.65 2.41 8.77
C SER A 48 -12.90 3.51 9.54
N GLU A 49 -12.11 3.18 10.56
CA GLU A 49 -11.58 4.17 11.50
C GLU A 49 -10.05 4.40 11.41
N ALA A 50 -9.33 3.58 10.65
CA ALA A 50 -7.87 3.70 10.47
C ALA A 50 -7.43 4.59 9.29
N VAL A 51 -8.37 5.20 8.55
CA VAL A 51 -8.05 6.12 7.44
C VAL A 51 -7.83 7.51 8.02
N THR A 52 -6.56 7.85 8.28
CA THR A 52 -6.20 9.22 8.65
C THR A 52 -6.46 10.14 7.44
N PRO A 53 -6.67 11.46 7.64
CA PRO A 53 -6.85 12.40 6.53
C PRO A 53 -5.72 12.36 5.49
N PHE A 54 -4.55 11.85 5.88
CA PHE A 54 -3.36 11.75 5.06
C PHE A 54 -3.19 10.41 4.36
N THR A 55 -4.03 9.40 4.61
CA THR A 55 -3.88 8.06 4.00
C THR A 55 -3.84 8.13 2.47
N ASN A 56 -4.77 8.87 1.85
CA ASN A 56 -4.78 8.97 0.38
C ASN A 56 -3.53 9.69 -0.16
N ALA A 57 -3.08 10.74 0.54
CA ALA A 57 -1.87 11.46 0.16
C ALA A 57 -0.61 10.58 0.31
N ALA A 58 -0.52 9.84 1.41
CA ALA A 58 0.57 8.91 1.68
C ALA A 58 0.63 7.80 0.60
N VAL A 59 -0.49 7.16 0.29
CA VAL A 59 -0.56 6.13 -0.76
C VAL A 59 -0.17 6.70 -2.12
N LEU A 60 -0.64 7.91 -2.46
CA LEU A 60 -0.28 8.56 -3.73
C LEU A 60 1.23 8.85 -3.82
N ILE A 61 1.81 9.44 -2.77
CA ILE A 61 3.25 9.75 -2.75
C ILE A 61 4.08 8.47 -2.85
N SER A 62 3.73 7.42 -2.09
CA SER A 62 4.40 6.13 -2.18
C SER A 62 4.28 5.51 -3.57
N THR A 63 3.12 5.64 -4.22
CA THR A 63 2.90 5.14 -5.59
C THR A 63 3.82 5.85 -6.58
N LEU A 64 3.89 7.19 -6.53
CA LEU A 64 4.75 7.99 -7.40
C LEU A 64 6.23 7.68 -7.17
N TYR A 65 6.64 7.52 -5.91
CA TYR A 65 8.00 7.14 -5.56
C TYR A 65 8.38 5.78 -6.17
N HIS A 66 7.56 4.75 -5.98
CA HIS A 66 7.84 3.42 -6.52
C HIS A 66 7.81 3.39 -8.05
N ALA A 67 6.93 4.17 -8.70
CA ALA A 67 6.91 4.30 -10.15
C ALA A 67 8.20 4.95 -10.68
N ALA A 68 8.64 6.06 -10.08
CA ALA A 68 9.87 6.75 -10.45
C ALA A 68 11.11 5.87 -10.22
N PHE A 69 11.17 5.18 -9.08
CA PHE A 69 12.24 4.24 -8.78
C PHE A 69 12.26 3.07 -9.78
N ALA A 70 11.10 2.48 -10.12
CA ALA A 70 11.03 1.41 -11.10
C ALA A 70 11.53 1.84 -12.48
N PHE A 71 11.18 3.05 -12.93
CA PHE A 71 11.66 3.61 -14.19
C PHE A 71 13.18 3.83 -14.18
N ASN A 72 13.71 4.45 -13.12
CA ASN A 72 15.15 4.69 -12.99
C ASN A 72 15.95 3.38 -12.89
N ALA A 73 15.47 2.42 -12.09
CA ALA A 73 16.11 1.11 -11.92
C ALA A 73 16.09 0.32 -13.24
N TYR A 74 14.97 0.32 -13.97
CA TYR A 74 14.89 -0.31 -15.28
C TYR A 74 15.83 0.34 -16.30
N GLY A 75 15.86 1.68 -16.37
CA GLY A 75 16.80 2.41 -17.22
C GLY A 75 18.26 2.03 -16.93
N THR A 76 18.63 1.99 -15.65
CA THR A 76 19.98 1.58 -15.22
C THR A 76 20.27 0.11 -15.53
N TYR A 77 19.27 -0.77 -15.43
CA TYR A 77 19.40 -2.18 -15.81
C TYR A 77 19.77 -2.34 -17.29
N THR A 78 19.16 -1.56 -18.19
CA THR A 78 19.45 -1.67 -19.64
C THR A 78 20.90 -1.34 -20.00
N VAL A 79 21.59 -0.54 -19.18
CA VAL A 79 22.99 -0.17 -19.39
C VAL A 79 23.94 -1.09 -18.64
N THR A 80 23.62 -1.45 -17.40
CA THR A 80 24.54 -2.18 -16.51
C THR A 80 24.37 -3.69 -16.55
N SER A 81 23.22 -4.19 -17.01
CA SER A 81 22.83 -5.61 -16.97
C SER A 81 22.93 -6.27 -15.59
N GLN A 82 22.98 -5.50 -14.50
CA GLN A 82 23.06 -6.06 -13.15
C GLN A 82 21.67 -6.50 -12.67
N ALA A 83 21.55 -7.76 -12.25
CA ALA A 83 20.29 -8.36 -11.82
C ALA A 83 19.60 -7.61 -10.67
N GLY A 84 20.37 -6.94 -9.80
CA GLY A 84 19.81 -6.13 -8.70
C GLY A 84 18.90 -5.01 -9.18
N TYR A 85 19.25 -4.33 -10.27
CA TYR A 85 18.40 -3.27 -10.84
C TYR A 85 17.12 -3.83 -11.48
N ALA A 86 17.18 -5.02 -12.10
CA ALA A 86 15.99 -5.70 -12.62
C ALA A 86 15.03 -6.11 -11.50
N LEU A 87 15.55 -6.68 -10.41
CA LEU A 87 14.74 -7.04 -9.23
C LEU A 87 14.14 -5.81 -8.56
N GLY A 88 14.92 -4.73 -8.39
CA GLY A 88 14.45 -3.47 -7.83
C GLY A 88 13.35 -2.82 -8.67
N ALA A 89 13.50 -2.87 -10.01
CA ALA A 89 12.49 -2.39 -10.94
C ALA A 89 11.20 -3.21 -10.84
N GLY A 90 11.30 -4.55 -10.85
CA GLY A 90 10.14 -5.44 -10.74
C GLY A 90 9.40 -5.29 -9.41
N GLY A 91 10.13 -5.31 -8.29
CA GLY A 91 9.53 -5.15 -6.96
C GLY A 91 8.82 -3.80 -6.80
N SER A 92 9.44 -2.71 -7.28
CA SER A 92 8.83 -1.39 -7.20
C SER A 92 7.65 -1.23 -8.16
N ALA A 93 7.67 -1.86 -9.33
CA ALA A 93 6.54 -1.87 -10.25
C ALA A 93 5.29 -2.53 -9.63
N VAL A 94 5.47 -3.65 -8.90
CA VAL A 94 4.38 -4.31 -8.17
C VAL A 94 3.80 -3.40 -7.09
N LEU A 95 4.66 -2.76 -6.29
CA LEU A 95 4.21 -1.82 -5.25
C LEU A 95 3.49 -0.60 -5.83
N ALA A 96 3.97 -0.07 -6.96
CA ALA A 96 3.29 1.00 -7.69
C ALA A 96 1.91 0.55 -8.21
N ALA A 97 1.79 -0.67 -8.74
CA ALA A 97 0.50 -1.21 -9.19
C ALA A 97 -0.50 -1.37 -8.03
N LEU A 98 -0.05 -1.88 -6.87
CA LEU A 98 -0.88 -1.98 -5.67
C LEU A 98 -1.27 -0.60 -5.11
N GLY A 99 -0.34 0.35 -5.12
CA GLY A 99 -0.60 1.73 -4.72
C GLY A 99 -1.63 2.40 -5.63
N LEU A 100 -1.47 2.25 -6.95
CA LEU A 100 -2.43 2.73 -7.94
C LEU A 100 -3.82 2.09 -7.75
N TRP A 101 -3.87 0.78 -7.51
CA TRP A 101 -5.11 0.08 -7.17
C TRP A 101 -5.82 0.72 -5.97
N ASN A 102 -5.07 1.00 -4.90
CA ASN A 102 -5.60 1.64 -3.70
C ASN A 102 -6.05 3.10 -3.95
N VAL A 103 -5.34 3.86 -4.79
CA VAL A 103 -5.76 5.22 -5.19
C VAL A 103 -7.07 5.18 -5.99
N MET A 104 -7.21 4.21 -6.90
CA MET A 104 -8.39 4.09 -7.75
C MET A 104 -9.61 3.58 -7.00
N PHE A 105 -9.43 2.65 -6.05
CA PHE A 105 -10.53 1.86 -5.49
C PHE A 105 -10.61 1.87 -3.95
N GLY A 106 -9.59 2.36 -3.24
CA GLY A 106 -9.55 2.36 -1.78
C GLY A 106 -10.33 3.51 -1.12
N GLY A 107 -10.76 4.50 -1.90
CA GLY A 107 -11.26 5.79 -1.40
C GLY A 107 -12.77 5.98 -1.41
N ASP A 108 -13.59 4.93 -1.62
CA ASP A 108 -15.04 5.08 -1.72
C ASP A 108 -15.64 5.62 -0.41
N LYS A 109 -15.92 6.94 -0.38
CA LYS A 109 -16.67 7.61 0.68
C LYS A 109 -18.12 7.19 0.56
N GLY A 110 -18.45 5.95 0.93
CA GLY A 110 -19.83 5.53 0.78
C GLY A 110 -20.74 6.37 1.65
N HIS A 111 -21.76 6.92 0.99
CA HIS A 111 -22.69 7.86 1.55
C HIS A 111 -23.93 7.12 2.04
N ILE A 112 -24.23 7.16 3.34
CA ILE A 112 -25.50 6.64 3.85
C ILE A 112 -26.61 7.59 3.41
N SER A 113 -27.51 7.08 2.57
CA SER A 113 -28.61 7.87 2.03
C SER A 113 -29.62 8.21 3.11
N LYS A 114 -29.89 9.50 3.31
CA LYS A 114 -30.94 10.00 4.21
C LYS A 114 -32.36 9.61 3.77
N ARG A 115 -32.55 9.27 2.48
CA ARG A 115 -33.87 9.01 1.88
C ARG A 115 -34.41 7.61 2.21
N ASN A 116 -33.52 6.61 2.27
CA ASN A 116 -33.89 5.21 2.42
C ASN A 116 -33.02 4.45 3.44
N GLY A 117 -32.09 5.14 4.13
CA GLY A 117 -31.18 4.53 5.11
C GLY A 117 -30.18 3.54 4.50
N ALA A 118 -30.12 3.44 3.17
CA ALA A 118 -29.30 2.46 2.48
C ALA A 118 -27.82 2.85 2.57
N ASP A 119 -27.00 1.90 3.04
CA ASP A 119 -25.55 2.04 3.06
C ASP A 119 -24.97 1.88 1.64
N LYS A 120 -24.62 3.01 1.00
CA LYS A 120 -24.03 3.02 -0.34
C LYS A 120 -22.54 2.66 -0.37
N ARG A 121 -21.94 2.26 0.77
CA ARG A 121 -20.59 1.67 0.83
C ARG A 121 -20.52 0.26 0.22
N THR A 122 -21.67 -0.31 -0.13
CA THR A 122 -21.79 -1.62 -0.77
C THR A 122 -21.81 -1.52 -2.31
N SER A 123 -20.99 -0.63 -2.87
CA SER A 123 -20.87 -0.48 -4.33
C SER A 123 -20.36 -1.79 -4.94
N GLY A 124 -21.12 -2.32 -5.90
CA GLY A 124 -20.78 -3.55 -6.63
C GLY A 124 -19.67 -3.34 -7.65
N PHE A 125 -18.61 -2.62 -7.28
CA PHE A 125 -17.44 -2.40 -8.10
C PHE A 125 -16.24 -3.06 -7.40
N PRO A 126 -15.38 -3.82 -8.11
CA PRO A 126 -15.42 -4.10 -9.56
C PRO A 126 -16.42 -5.19 -9.97
N PHE A 127 -17.06 -5.88 -9.02
CA PHE A 127 -18.01 -6.96 -9.29
C PHE A 127 -19.40 -6.66 -8.74
N LYS A 128 -20.41 -6.91 -9.58
CA LYS A 128 -21.82 -6.67 -9.27
C LYS A 128 -22.22 -7.30 -7.93
N ASN A 129 -22.75 -6.48 -7.02
CA ASN A 129 -23.27 -6.93 -5.75
C ASN A 129 -24.79 -7.15 -5.84
N ALA A 130 -25.21 -8.42 -5.99
CA ALA A 130 -26.62 -8.79 -6.09
C ALA A 130 -27.46 -8.39 -4.86
N GLU A 131 -26.82 -8.16 -3.71
CA GLU A 131 -27.49 -7.73 -2.48
C GLU A 131 -27.68 -6.21 -2.41
N ALA A 132 -26.88 -5.43 -3.14
CA ALA A 132 -27.09 -4.00 -3.28
C ALA A 132 -28.31 -3.68 -4.17
N ASP A 133 -28.57 -4.53 -5.19
CA ASP A 133 -29.65 -4.33 -6.17
C ASP A 133 -31.06 -4.57 -5.61
N LYS A 134 -31.20 -5.30 -4.50
CA LYS A 134 -32.51 -5.61 -3.87
C LYS A 134 -33.11 -4.42 -3.09
N ARG A 135 -32.43 -3.28 -3.04
CA ARG A 135 -32.77 -2.18 -2.14
C ARG A 135 -33.91 -1.32 -2.71
N PRO A 136 -34.94 -0.99 -1.92
CA PRO A 136 -36.02 -0.12 -2.36
C PRO A 136 -35.48 1.26 -2.77
N THR A 137 -35.80 1.68 -3.98
CA THR A 137 -35.43 2.99 -4.55
C THR A 137 -36.32 4.14 -4.02
N GLY A 138 -37.37 3.82 -3.27
CA GLY A 138 -38.32 4.78 -2.68
C GLY A 138 -37.81 5.49 -1.43
N ARG A 139 -38.37 6.67 -1.13
CA ARG A 139 -38.23 7.32 0.19
C ARG A 139 -39.01 6.48 1.19
N LYS A 140 -38.45 6.21 2.37
CA LYS A 140 -39.28 5.73 3.48
C LYS A 140 -39.95 6.97 4.06
N ASP A 141 -41.23 7.11 3.78
CA ASP A 141 -42.08 8.13 4.37
C ASP A 141 -42.29 7.69 5.83
N LEU A 142 -41.88 8.53 6.78
CA LEU A 142 -42.16 8.35 8.21
C LEU A 142 -43.54 8.94 8.51
#